data_AF-A0A4Y2T2Q6-F1
#
_entry.id   AF-A0A4Y2T2Q6-F1
#
_cell.length_a   1.000
_cell.length_b   1.000
_cell.length_c   1.000
_cell.angle_alpha   90.00
_cell.angle_beta   90.00
_cell.angle_gamma   90.00
#
_symmetry.space_group_name_H-M   'P 1'
#
loop_
_entity.id
_entity.type
_entity.pdbx_description
1 polymer ?
#
loop_
_entity_poly.entity_id
_entity_poly.type
_entity_poly.pdbx_seq_one_letter_code
_entity_poly.pdbx_strand_id
1 'polypeptide(L)'
;MALRRVAVFLWSDSDILSSISKFQMSEFAFDKTGRECGITIEDKIKYKMFKLKLPESLTKQMIVFIRPISLEIGRCEKSHEYYLWMKIQEILPNSAKLCWTTAGTIDNKKTAEKLVRCYVLDVVERYELACSYCLEDDIPLLWEKLPEEKKVYYSENNY
;
A
#
# COMPACT_ATOMS: atom_id res chain seq x y z
N MET A 1 10.49 -19.17 -4.89
CA MET A 1 10.29 -17.91 -5.62
C MET A 1 8.96 -17.83 -6.37
N ALA A 2 8.56 -18.83 -7.17
CA ALA A 2 7.30 -18.78 -7.94
C ALA A 2 6.03 -18.68 -7.05
N LEU A 3 5.90 -19.53 -6.03
CA LEU A 3 4.71 -19.54 -5.15
C LEU A 3 4.49 -18.23 -4.39
N ARG A 4 5.57 -17.58 -3.95
CA ARG A 4 5.50 -16.26 -3.29
C ARG A 4 4.98 -15.18 -4.26
N ARG A 5 5.37 -15.23 -5.54
CA ARG A 5 4.85 -14.31 -6.57
C ARG A 5 3.36 -14.55 -6.85
N VAL A 6 2.92 -15.80 -6.87
CA VAL A 6 1.49 -16.13 -7.00
C VAL A 6 0.70 -15.61 -5.80
N ALA A 7 1.22 -15.76 -4.59
CA ALA A 7 0.59 -15.20 -3.39
C ALA A 7 0.47 -13.67 -3.49
N VAL A 8 1.55 -12.96 -3.83
CA VAL A 8 1.54 -11.51 -4.06
C VAL A 8 0.54 -11.10 -5.14
N PHE A 9 0.42 -11.88 -6.21
CA PHE A 9 -0.55 -11.63 -7.27
C PHE A 9 -1.99 -11.72 -6.76
N LEU A 10 -2.31 -12.70 -5.92
CA LEU A 10 -3.63 -12.82 -5.28
C LEU A 10 -3.93 -11.64 -4.35
N TRP A 11 -2.93 -11.15 -3.61
CA TRP A 11 -3.05 -9.95 -2.77
C TRP A 11 -3.22 -8.66 -3.57
N SER A 12 -2.79 -8.66 -4.83
CA SER A 12 -2.93 -7.53 -5.76
C SER A 12 -4.23 -7.59 -6.56
N ASP A 13 -5.13 -8.53 -6.27
CA ASP A 13 -6.43 -8.62 -6.92
C ASP A 13 -7.33 -7.46 -6.47
N SER A 14 -8.02 -6.88 -7.44
CA SER A 14 -8.93 -5.76 -7.28
C SER A 14 -10.01 -5.93 -6.19
N ASP A 15 -10.55 -7.13 -6.01
CA ASP A 15 -11.59 -7.37 -5.01
C ASP A 15 -11.02 -7.52 -3.59
N ILE A 16 -9.80 -8.02 -3.47
CA ILE A 16 -9.03 -8.13 -2.24
C ILE A 16 -8.62 -6.73 -1.81
N LEU A 17 -8.05 -5.93 -2.71
CA LEU A 17 -7.67 -4.55 -2.46
C LEU A 17 -8.90 -3.68 -2.09
N SER A 18 -10.01 -3.82 -2.81
CA SER A 18 -11.26 -3.14 -2.44
C SER A 18 -11.80 -3.58 -1.08
N SER A 19 -11.56 -4.83 -0.67
CA SER A 19 -11.91 -5.28 0.67
C SER A 19 -11.01 -4.58 1.69
N ILE A 20 -9.68 -4.60 1.50
CA ILE A 20 -8.70 -3.94 2.36
C ILE A 20 -9.05 -2.46 2.57
N SER A 21 -9.34 -1.71 1.50
CA SER A 21 -9.65 -0.28 1.59
C SER A 21 -10.95 0.01 2.36
N LYS A 22 -12.01 -0.76 2.12
CA LYS A 22 -13.29 -0.62 2.84
C LYS A 22 -13.14 -0.87 4.34
N PHE A 23 -12.23 -1.76 4.74
CA PHE A 23 -12.01 -2.08 6.13
C PHE A 23 -11.19 -1.01 6.86
N GLN A 24 -10.23 -0.40 6.18
CA GLN A 24 -9.43 0.71 6.74
C GLN A 24 -10.30 1.92 7.08
N MET A 25 -11.33 2.22 6.27
CA MET A 25 -12.30 3.26 6.60
C MET A 25 -13.11 2.96 7.89
N SER A 26 -13.22 1.68 8.28
CA SER A 26 -13.92 1.26 9.51
C SER A 26 -13.02 1.20 10.75
N GLU A 27 -11.70 1.32 10.58
CA GLU A 27 -10.69 1.18 11.66
C GLU A 27 -10.57 2.42 12.56
N PHE A 28 -11.46 3.41 12.40
CA PHE A 28 -11.73 4.43 13.42
C PHE A 28 -12.28 3.85 14.75
N ALA A 29 -12.54 2.53 14.82
CA ALA A 29 -12.92 1.80 16.03
C ALA A 29 -11.81 0.82 16.47
N PHE A 30 -11.15 1.14 17.60
CA PHE A 30 -9.96 0.48 18.16
C PHE A 30 -10.04 -1.07 18.39
N ASP A 31 -8.91 -1.72 18.06
CA ASP A 31 -8.25 -2.91 18.69
C ASP A 31 -8.86 -4.34 18.62
N LYS A 32 -10.10 -4.53 18.17
CA LYS A 32 -10.66 -5.91 17.98
C LYS A 32 -11.00 -6.26 16.55
N THR A 33 -11.56 -5.30 15.83
CA THR A 33 -12.05 -5.41 14.45
C THR A 33 -10.92 -5.65 13.44
N GLY A 34 -9.72 -5.08 13.63
CA GLY A 34 -8.59 -5.25 12.70
C GLY A 34 -8.06 -6.68 12.60
N ARG A 35 -8.03 -7.43 13.72
CA ARG A 35 -7.60 -8.85 13.74
C ARG A 35 -8.64 -9.77 13.08
N GLU A 36 -9.92 -9.60 13.41
CA GLU A 36 -11.03 -10.36 12.80
C GLU A 36 -11.18 -10.04 11.31
N CYS A 37 -10.90 -8.80 10.92
CA CYS A 37 -10.87 -8.36 9.54
C CYS A 37 -9.71 -8.96 8.75
N GLY A 38 -8.50 -8.95 9.31
CA GLY A 38 -7.34 -9.64 8.73
C GLY A 38 -7.65 -11.11 8.44
N ILE A 39 -8.32 -11.80 9.37
CA ILE A 39 -8.78 -13.18 9.20
C ILE A 39 -9.74 -13.30 8.00
N THR A 40 -10.71 -12.38 7.87
CA THR A 40 -11.70 -12.39 6.78
C THR A 40 -11.07 -12.19 5.39
N ILE A 41 -10.06 -11.32 5.27
CA ILE A 41 -9.34 -11.09 4.01
C ILE A 41 -8.44 -12.28 3.68
N GLU A 42 -7.72 -12.81 4.69
CA GLU A 42 -6.92 -14.01 4.54
C GLU A 42 -7.77 -15.21 4.08
N ASP A 43 -8.99 -15.36 4.59
CA ASP A 43 -9.91 -16.43 4.19
C ASP A 43 -10.45 -16.25 2.76
N LYS A 44 -10.71 -15.01 2.31
CA LYS A 44 -11.02 -14.74 0.89
C LYS A 44 -9.86 -15.14 -0.02
N ILE A 45 -8.63 -14.84 0.38
CA ILE A 45 -7.44 -15.22 -0.39
C ILE A 45 -7.27 -16.72 -0.41
N LYS A 46 -7.43 -17.41 0.73
CA LYS A 46 -7.42 -18.89 0.78
C LYS A 46 -8.47 -19.46 -0.15
N TYR A 47 -9.70 -18.93 -0.15
CA TYR A 47 -10.76 -19.36 -1.04
C TYR A 47 -10.40 -19.19 -2.52
N LYS A 48 -9.86 -18.03 -2.92
CA LYS A 48 -9.34 -17.81 -4.28
C LYS A 48 -8.21 -18.76 -4.64
N MET A 49 -7.35 -19.06 -3.68
CA MET A 49 -6.25 -19.99 -3.86
C MET A 49 -6.73 -21.42 -4.07
N PHE A 50 -7.73 -21.89 -3.31
CA PHE A 50 -8.35 -23.20 -3.50
C PHE A 50 -9.02 -23.32 -4.88
N LYS A 51 -9.57 -22.23 -5.42
CA LYS A 51 -10.11 -22.20 -6.79
C LYS A 51 -9.05 -22.43 -7.88
N LEU A 52 -7.77 -22.21 -7.61
CA LEU A 52 -6.69 -22.48 -8.57
C LEU A 52 -6.45 -23.98 -8.77
N LYS A 53 -7.13 -24.87 -8.02
CA LYS A 53 -7.03 -26.33 -8.10
C LYS A 53 -5.57 -26.83 -8.09
N LEU A 54 -4.74 -26.19 -7.26
CA LEU A 54 -3.34 -26.56 -7.11
C LEU A 54 -3.20 -27.87 -6.32
N PRO A 55 -2.14 -28.66 -6.58
CA PRO A 55 -1.76 -29.79 -5.74
C PRO A 55 -1.74 -29.43 -4.25
N GLU A 56 -2.13 -30.37 -3.39
CA GLU A 56 -2.26 -30.13 -1.95
C GLU A 56 -0.93 -29.66 -1.32
N SER A 57 0.19 -30.21 -1.78
CA SER A 57 1.53 -29.81 -1.33
C SER A 57 1.85 -28.35 -1.66
N LEU A 58 1.46 -27.87 -2.84
CA LEU A 58 1.65 -26.47 -3.25
C LEU A 58 0.68 -25.54 -2.53
N THR A 59 -0.55 -26.01 -2.29
CA THR A 59 -1.54 -25.28 -1.51
C THR A 59 -1.07 -25.07 -0.07
N LYS A 60 -0.54 -26.11 0.59
CA LYS A 60 0.05 -25.99 1.93
C LYS A 60 1.21 -24.99 1.97
N GLN A 61 2.10 -25.02 0.98
CA GLN A 61 3.22 -24.07 0.91
C GLN A 61 2.77 -22.63 0.69
N MET A 62 1.72 -22.39 -0.11
CA MET A 62 1.24 -21.05 -0.37
C MET A 62 0.53 -20.42 0.84
N ILE A 63 -0.21 -21.20 1.63
CA ILE A 63 -0.90 -20.72 2.84
C ILE A 63 0.10 -20.05 3.80
N VAL A 64 1.33 -20.57 3.88
CA VAL A 64 2.39 -20.02 4.74
C VAL A 64 2.76 -18.58 4.37
N PHE A 65 2.55 -18.15 3.13
CA PHE A 65 2.85 -16.78 2.69
C PHE A 65 1.71 -15.78 2.91
N ILE A 66 0.48 -16.24 3.19
CA ILE A 66 -0.68 -15.37 3.29
C ILE A 66 -0.52 -14.36 4.43
N ARG A 67 -0.26 -14.85 5.65
CA ARG A 67 -0.14 -14.01 6.85
C ARG A 67 1.10 -13.10 6.86
N PRO A 68 2.28 -13.53 6.41
CA PRO A 68 3.41 -12.61 6.26
C PRO A 68 3.10 -11.45 5.31
N ILE A 69 2.43 -11.71 4.18
CA ILE A 69 2.07 -10.65 3.23
C ILE A 69 1.02 -9.70 3.83
N SER A 70 0.02 -10.22 4.56
CA SER A 70 -0.97 -9.37 5.25
C SER A 70 -0.31 -8.42 6.25
N LEU A 71 0.67 -8.92 7.02
CA LEU A 71 1.44 -8.12 7.97
C LEU A 71 2.34 -7.08 7.29
N GLU A 72 2.93 -7.40 6.13
CA GLU A 72 3.74 -6.43 5.37
C GLU A 72 2.88 -5.28 4.82
N ILE A 73 1.68 -5.57 4.33
CA ILE A 73 0.70 -4.54 3.91
C ILE A 73 0.33 -3.65 5.10
N GLY A 74 -0.01 -4.25 6.24
CA GLY A 74 -0.32 -3.50 7.47
C GLY A 74 0.87 -2.74 8.07
N ARG A 75 2.11 -3.15 7.81
CA ARG A 75 3.32 -2.41 8.21
C ARG A 75 3.57 -1.22 7.30
N CYS A 76 3.43 -1.40 6.00
CA CYS A 76 3.49 -0.32 5.02
C CYS A 76 2.52 0.79 5.46
N GLU A 77 1.25 0.44 5.70
CA GLU A 77 0.22 1.34 6.25
C GLU A 77 0.65 2.16 7.46
N LYS A 78 1.33 1.54 8.42
CA LYS A 78 1.78 2.21 9.66
C LYS A 78 3.05 3.03 9.51
N SER A 79 3.83 2.77 8.46
CA SER A 79 5.11 3.44 8.20
C SER A 79 4.97 4.73 7.38
N HIS A 80 3.81 4.95 6.76
CA HIS A 80 3.49 6.19 6.05
C HIS A 80 2.68 7.13 6.93
N GLU A 81 2.64 8.42 6.58
CA GLU A 81 1.55 9.29 6.98
C GLU A 81 0.22 8.61 6.58
N TYR A 82 -0.40 7.92 7.53
CA TYR A 82 -1.60 7.07 7.40
C TYR A 82 -2.67 7.70 6.49
N TYR A 83 -2.77 9.02 6.53
CA TYR A 83 -3.64 9.85 5.71
C TYR A 83 -3.36 9.76 4.19
N LEU A 84 -2.09 9.84 3.77
CA LEU A 84 -1.69 9.70 2.36
C LEU A 84 -2.01 8.29 1.87
N TRP A 85 -1.74 7.26 2.67
CA TRP A 85 -2.05 5.87 2.32
C TRP A 85 -3.56 5.64 2.11
N MET A 86 -4.40 6.20 2.98
CA MET A 86 -5.86 6.14 2.83
C MET A 86 -6.33 6.82 1.54
N LYS A 87 -5.85 8.02 1.23
CA LYS A 87 -6.18 8.72 -0.02
C LYS A 87 -5.73 7.96 -1.27
N ILE A 88 -4.56 7.33 -1.21
CA ILE A 88 -4.06 6.50 -2.31
C ILE A 88 -5.01 5.33 -2.58
N GLN A 89 -5.55 4.68 -1.54
CA GLN A 89 -6.52 3.59 -1.70
C GLN A 89 -7.89 4.06 -2.21
N GLU A 90 -8.31 5.28 -1.87
CA GLU A 90 -9.58 5.86 -2.32
C GLU A 90 -9.53 6.33 -3.79
N ILE A 91 -8.41 6.93 -4.22
CA ILE A 91 -8.33 7.58 -5.53
C ILE A 91 -7.77 6.65 -6.62
N LEU A 92 -6.91 5.68 -6.27
CA LEU A 92 -6.35 4.75 -7.27
C LEU A 92 -7.15 3.45 -7.38
N PRO A 93 -7.66 3.10 -8.59
CA PRO A 93 -8.28 1.80 -8.82
C PRO A 93 -7.20 0.73 -8.81
N ASN A 94 -7.07 -0.02 -7.71
CA ASN A 94 -6.43 -1.34 -7.56
C ASN A 94 -5.02 -1.55 -8.17
N SER A 95 -4.38 -0.51 -8.71
CA SER A 95 -3.27 -0.65 -9.66
C SER A 95 -2.16 0.40 -9.54
N ALA A 96 -2.19 1.30 -8.55
CA ALA A 96 -0.94 1.79 -7.93
C ALA A 96 -0.37 0.63 -7.13
N LYS A 97 0.08 -0.39 -7.87
CA LYS A 97 0.59 -1.63 -7.34
C LYS A 97 1.77 -1.27 -6.48
N LEU A 98 1.57 -1.46 -5.17
CA LEU A 98 2.64 -1.72 -4.24
C LEU A 98 3.79 -2.40 -4.98
N CYS A 99 4.94 -1.74 -4.99
CA CYS A 99 6.08 -2.28 -5.68
C CYS A 99 6.63 -3.41 -4.83
N TRP A 100 6.28 -4.64 -5.17
CA TRP A 100 6.77 -5.80 -4.42
C TRP A 100 8.22 -6.10 -4.77
N THR A 101 9.04 -6.33 -3.75
CA THR A 101 10.38 -6.90 -3.93
C THR A 101 10.28 -8.38 -4.31
N THR A 102 11.37 -8.96 -4.80
CA THR A 102 11.46 -10.42 -5.02
C THR A 102 11.37 -11.20 -3.71
N ALA A 103 11.65 -10.55 -2.57
CA ALA A 103 11.45 -11.10 -1.24
C ALA A 103 9.99 -11.10 -0.79
N GLY A 104 9.06 -10.48 -1.54
CA GLY A 104 7.64 -10.39 -1.17
C GLY A 104 7.38 -9.40 -0.03
N THR A 105 8.26 -8.41 0.12
CA THR A 105 8.05 -7.22 0.94
C THR A 105 7.69 -6.05 0.02
N ILE A 106 7.15 -4.98 0.59
CA ILE A 106 6.83 -3.77 -0.16
C ILE A 106 8.08 -2.89 -0.26
N ASP A 107 8.41 -2.46 -1.46
CA ASP A 107 9.39 -1.42 -1.76
C ASP A 107 8.68 -0.07 -1.64
N ASN A 108 8.70 0.49 -0.43
CA ASN A 108 8.02 1.74 -0.12
C ASN A 108 8.56 2.90 -0.97
N LYS A 109 9.87 2.95 -1.22
CA LYS A 109 10.49 4.00 -2.04
C LYS A 109 10.01 3.95 -3.48
N LYS A 110 10.06 2.79 -4.14
CA LYS A 110 9.54 2.66 -5.52
C LYS A 110 8.04 2.89 -5.61
N THR A 111 7.31 2.54 -4.55
CA THR A 111 5.88 2.81 -4.49
C THR A 111 5.64 4.32 -4.41
N ALA A 112 6.35 5.04 -3.55
CA ALA A 112 6.29 6.50 -3.44
C ALA A 112 6.67 7.18 -4.76
N GLU A 113 7.76 6.78 -5.42
CA GLU A 113 8.17 7.31 -6.73
C GLU A 113 7.05 7.19 -7.78
N LYS A 114 6.38 6.04 -7.85
CA LYS A 114 5.25 5.85 -8.76
C LYS A 114 4.08 6.74 -8.42
N LEU A 115 3.80 6.93 -7.14
CA LEU A 115 2.67 7.73 -6.66
C LEU A 115 2.91 9.23 -6.92
N VAL A 116 4.12 9.73 -6.65
CA VAL A 116 4.50 11.11 -6.94
C VAL A 116 4.34 11.43 -8.43
N ARG A 117 4.64 10.46 -9.30
CA ARG A 117 4.50 10.61 -10.77
C ARG A 117 3.08 10.36 -11.28
N CYS A 118 2.21 9.78 -10.45
CA CYS A 118 0.81 9.59 -10.78
C CYS A 118 0.07 10.89 -10.41
N TYR A 119 -0.46 11.61 -11.40
CA TYR A 119 -1.21 12.87 -11.21
C TYR A 119 -2.55 12.72 -10.44
N VAL A 120 -2.69 11.62 -9.71
CA VAL A 120 -3.79 11.30 -8.81
C VAL A 120 -3.72 12.15 -7.54
N LEU A 121 -2.52 12.38 -7.03
CA LEU A 121 -2.28 13.24 -5.88
C LEU A 121 -2.14 14.70 -6.34
N ASP A 122 -2.58 15.64 -5.51
CA ASP A 122 -2.35 17.06 -5.78
C ASP A 122 -0.86 17.42 -5.62
N VAL A 123 -0.49 18.66 -5.94
CA VAL A 123 0.93 19.07 -5.92
C VAL A 123 1.51 19.10 -4.50
N VAL A 124 0.68 19.43 -3.50
CA VAL A 124 1.09 19.51 -2.09
C VAL A 124 1.31 18.10 -1.56
N GLU A 125 0.36 17.19 -1.79
CA GLU A 125 0.45 15.79 -1.40
C GLU A 125 1.65 15.09 -2.02
N ARG A 126 1.94 15.36 -3.31
CA ARG A 126 3.12 14.83 -3.99
C ARG A 126 4.41 15.36 -3.39
N TYR A 127 4.44 16.64 -3.03
CA TYR A 127 5.60 17.27 -2.40
C TYR A 127 5.88 16.66 -1.03
N GLU A 128 4.86 16.55 -0.17
CA GLU A 128 4.96 15.92 1.15
C GLU A 128 5.48 14.48 1.03
N LEU A 129 4.89 13.68 0.13
CA LEU A 129 5.32 12.30 -0.12
C LEU A 129 6.77 12.23 -0.63
N ALA A 130 7.18 13.13 -1.53
CA ALA A 130 8.55 13.19 -2.04
C ALA A 130 9.55 13.51 -0.93
N CYS A 131 9.21 14.43 -0.02
CA CYS A 131 10.00 14.77 1.15
C CYS A 131 10.14 13.58 2.12
N SER A 132 9.04 12.91 2.47
CA SER A 132 9.07 11.75 3.38
C SER A 132 9.94 10.61 2.87
N TYR A 133 10.07 10.47 1.54
CA TYR A 133 10.83 9.41 0.88
C TYR A 133 12.21 9.83 0.36
N CYS A 134 12.63 11.07 0.63
CA CYS A 134 13.86 11.67 0.12
C CYS A 134 14.01 11.47 -1.40
N LEU A 135 12.96 11.81 -2.15
CA LEU A 135 12.97 11.75 -3.62
C LEU A 135 13.61 13.02 -4.18
N GLU A 136 14.93 13.13 -4.02
CA GLU A 136 15.74 14.33 -4.30
C GLU A 136 15.52 14.91 -5.71
N ASP A 137 15.27 14.05 -6.71
CA ASP A 137 15.02 14.50 -8.09
C ASP A 137 13.64 15.13 -8.27
N ASP A 138 12.63 14.67 -7.51
CA ASP A 138 11.24 15.11 -7.63
C ASP A 138 10.96 16.35 -6.74
N ILE A 139 11.65 16.49 -5.60
CA ILE A 139 11.43 17.58 -4.62
C ILE A 139 11.56 18.97 -5.25
N PRO A 140 12.65 19.34 -5.97
CA PRO A 140 12.79 20.69 -6.54
C PRO A 140 11.70 20.99 -7.58
N LEU A 141 11.34 20.00 -8.39
CA LEU A 141 10.32 20.13 -9.44
C LEU A 141 8.92 20.35 -8.88
N LEU A 142 8.65 19.76 -7.70
CA LEU A 142 7.39 19.92 -6.98
C LEU A 142 7.37 21.23 -6.21
N TRP A 143 8.49 21.62 -5.59
CA TRP A 143 8.64 22.89 -4.89
C TRP A 143 8.26 24.06 -5.79
N GLU A 144 8.77 24.12 -7.02
CA GLU A 144 8.45 25.19 -7.96
C GLU A 144 6.94 25.35 -8.20
N LYS A 145 6.21 24.22 -8.21
CA LYS A 145 4.77 24.14 -8.49
C LYS A 145 3.90 24.35 -7.26
N LEU A 146 4.48 24.43 -6.07
CA LEU A 146 3.71 24.67 -4.85
C LEU A 146 3.12 26.10 -4.84
N PRO A 147 1.91 26.26 -4.28
CA PRO A 147 1.38 27.58 -3.92
C PRO A 147 2.33 28.31 -2.97
N GLU A 148 2.44 29.64 -3.11
CA GLU A 148 3.36 30.45 -2.30
C GLU A 148 3.08 30.33 -0.80
N GLU A 149 1.80 30.28 -0.44
CA GLU A 149 1.33 30.05 0.95
C GLU A 149 1.92 28.78 1.55
N LYS A 150 2.03 27.70 0.76
CA LYS A 150 2.61 26.44 1.19
C LYS A 150 4.12 26.52 1.29
N LYS A 151 4.79 27.22 0.37
CA LYS A 151 6.25 27.44 0.44
C LYS A 151 6.64 28.19 1.72
N VAL A 152 5.91 29.27 2.04
CA VAL A 152 6.11 30.03 3.29
C VAL A 152 5.93 29.10 4.48
N TYR A 153 4.82 28.37 4.55
CA TYR A 153 4.54 27.43 5.63
C TYR A 153 5.68 26.42 5.87
N TYR A 154 6.19 25.77 4.82
CA TYR A 154 7.28 24.79 4.95
C TYR A 154 8.63 25.43 5.28
N SER A 155 8.89 26.66 4.82
CA SER A 155 10.13 27.38 5.15
C SER A 155 10.20 27.86 6.60
N GLU A 156 9.05 28.18 7.19
CA GLU A 156 8.93 28.66 8.57
C GLU A 156 8.88 27.51 9.59
N ASN A 157 8.32 26.36 9.20
CA ASN A 157 8.11 25.21 10.07
C ASN A 157 9.08 24.06 9.81
N ASN A 158 10.37 24.36 9.60
CA ASN A 158 11.43 23.35 9.37
C ASN A 158 11.19 22.07 10.21
N TYR A 159 10.84 20.98 9.54
CA TYR A 159 10.74 19.63 10.13
C TYR A 159 12.13 19.02 10.31
#